data_AF-A0A641RRU9-F1
#
_entry.id   AF-A0A641RRU9-F1
#
_cell.length_a   1.000
_cell.length_b   1.000
_cell.length_c   1.000
_cell.angle_alpha   90.00
_cell.angle_beta   90.00
_cell.angle_gamma   90.00
#
_symmetry.space_group_name_H-M   'P 1'
#
loop_
_entity.id
_entity.type
_entity.pdbx_description
1 polymer ?
#
loop_
_entity_poly.entity_id
_entity_poly.type
_entity_poly.pdbx_seq_one_letter_code
_entity_poly.pdbx_strand_id
1 'polypeptide(L)'
;VCPLRTMVFIAINNEWLTRDPFREYEIKKEETTRSFLTKDEIRLLMDGKLKNAKQELYRDLYLFCAFTGLSFADMRNLTEENIRTYFDDHEWINISRQKTGVVSNIRLLDIAKRIIDKYRGLCEDGRIFPVPHYMTCLHGIRAVAKRCGITKHITWHQSRHTAATTVFLSNGVPIETVSSMLGHKSIKTTQIYAKITKEKLNQDMESLAARLNTIEEFSGCNI
;
A
#
# COMPACT_ATOMS: atom_id res chain seq x y z
N VAL A 1 -9.29 -10.79 -15.76
CA VAL A 1 -10.22 -11.46 -16.70
C VAL A 1 -9.71 -11.15 -18.08
N CYS A 2 -9.38 -12.17 -18.90
CA CYS A 2 -9.02 -11.94 -20.30
C CYS A 2 -10.34 -11.84 -21.07
N PRO A 3 -10.79 -10.64 -21.47
CA PRO A 3 -12.15 -10.44 -21.98
C PRO A 3 -12.44 -11.33 -23.20
N LEU A 4 -11.43 -11.56 -24.04
CA LEU A 4 -11.53 -12.36 -25.25
C LEU A 4 -11.81 -13.85 -24.98
N ARG A 5 -11.12 -14.48 -24.02
CA ARG A 5 -11.42 -15.88 -23.64
C ARG A 5 -12.82 -16.00 -23.08
N THR A 6 -13.28 -15.03 -22.29
CA THR A 6 -14.67 -15.01 -21.80
C THR A 6 -15.67 -14.91 -22.96
N MET A 7 -15.42 -14.04 -23.94
CA MET A 7 -16.26 -13.93 -25.14
C MET A 7 -16.31 -15.24 -25.94
N VAL A 8 -15.16 -15.93 -26.08
CA VAL A 8 -15.08 -17.25 -26.74
C VAL A 8 -15.89 -18.30 -25.98
N PHE A 9 -15.77 -18.36 -24.65
CA PHE A 9 -16.56 -19.30 -23.85
C PHE A 9 -18.06 -19.01 -23.96
N ILE A 10 -18.47 -17.73 -23.98
CA ILE A 10 -19.87 -17.35 -24.20
C ILE A 10 -20.34 -17.83 -25.57
N ALA A 11 -19.54 -17.61 -26.63
CA ALA A 11 -19.89 -18.03 -27.98
C ALA A 11 -19.95 -19.56 -28.14
N ILE A 12 -19.10 -20.31 -27.42
CA ILE A 12 -19.17 -21.78 -27.40
C ILE A 12 -20.42 -22.26 -26.64
N ASN A 13 -20.71 -21.66 -25.48
CA ASN A 13 -21.90 -22.00 -24.68
C ASN A 13 -23.20 -21.70 -25.43
N ASN A 14 -23.20 -20.68 -26.30
CA ASN A 14 -24.32 -20.35 -27.17
C ASN A 14 -24.29 -21.12 -28.50
N GLU A 15 -23.37 -22.08 -28.66
CA GLU A 15 -23.20 -22.91 -29.87
C GLU A 15 -22.85 -22.13 -31.15
N TRP A 16 -22.48 -20.85 -31.04
CA TRP A 16 -22.00 -20.03 -32.17
C TRP A 16 -20.58 -20.43 -32.61
N LEU A 17 -19.81 -21.00 -31.69
CA LEU A 17 -18.51 -21.59 -31.95
C LEU A 17 -18.53 -23.06 -31.51
N THR A 18 -18.11 -23.96 -32.39
CA THR A 18 -18.01 -25.39 -32.07
C THR A 18 -16.77 -25.75 -31.28
N ARG A 19 -15.73 -24.89 -31.27
CA ARG A 19 -14.41 -25.19 -30.70
C ARG A 19 -13.75 -23.92 -30.18
N ASP A 20 -12.92 -24.05 -29.15
CA ASP A 20 -12.07 -22.94 -28.67
C ASP A 20 -10.88 -22.72 -29.63
N PRO A 21 -10.81 -21.57 -30.34
CA PRO A 21 -9.70 -21.25 -31.24
C PRO A 21 -8.38 -21.01 -30.51
N PHE A 22 -8.39 -20.84 -29.18
CA PHE A 22 -7.20 -20.61 -28.35
C PHE A 22 -6.82 -21.84 -27.52
N ARG A 23 -7.35 -23.03 -27.84
CA ARG A 23 -7.10 -24.26 -27.07
C ARG A 23 -5.61 -24.58 -26.89
N GLU A 24 -4.81 -24.35 -27.93
CA GLU A 24 -3.35 -24.59 -27.92
C GLU A 24 -2.55 -23.33 -27.61
N TYR A 25 -3.22 -22.19 -27.44
CA TYR A 25 -2.57 -20.91 -27.16
C TYR A 25 -2.63 -20.58 -25.68
N GLU A 26 -1.46 -20.60 -25.03
CA GLU A 26 -1.31 -20.19 -23.65
C GLU A 26 -0.65 -18.81 -23.54
N ILE A 27 -1.31 -17.89 -22.83
CA ILE A 27 -0.76 -16.57 -22.56
C ILE A 27 0.35 -16.74 -21.51
N LYS A 28 1.60 -16.66 -21.96
CA LYS A 28 2.75 -16.55 -21.06
C LYS A 28 2.62 -15.23 -20.30
N LYS A 29 2.46 -15.31 -18.98
CA LYS A 29 2.51 -14.14 -18.12
C LYS A 29 3.97 -13.76 -17.94
N GLU A 30 4.36 -12.61 -18.46
CA GLU A 30 5.65 -12.05 -18.11
C GLU A 30 5.63 -11.60 -16.64
N GLU A 31 6.69 -11.96 -15.91
CA GLU A 31 6.88 -11.44 -14.56
C GLU A 31 7.20 -9.94 -14.65
N THR A 32 6.21 -9.12 -14.31
CA THR A 32 6.41 -7.69 -14.16
C THR A 32 6.92 -7.41 -12.75
N THR A 33 8.19 -7.00 -12.64
CA THR A 33 8.74 -6.52 -11.37
C THR A 33 8.03 -5.22 -10.98
N ARG A 34 7.16 -5.30 -9.96
CA ARG A 34 6.47 -4.13 -9.43
C ARG A 34 7.47 -3.26 -8.68
N SER A 35 7.67 -2.04 -9.14
CA SER A 35 8.55 -1.10 -8.47
C SER A 35 7.90 -0.55 -7.20
N PHE A 36 8.72 -0.28 -6.18
CA PHE A 36 8.33 0.40 -4.94
C PHE A 36 9.50 1.29 -4.48
N LEU A 37 9.25 2.21 -3.55
CA LEU A 37 10.30 3.06 -3.00
C LEU A 37 11.03 2.38 -1.84
N THR A 38 12.34 2.45 -1.85
CA THR A 38 13.23 2.03 -0.75
C THR A 38 13.15 3.01 0.42
N LYS A 39 13.71 2.62 1.57
CA LYS A 39 13.77 3.50 2.76
C LYS A 39 14.45 4.83 2.45
N ASP A 40 15.53 4.81 1.67
CA ASP A 40 16.27 6.02 1.31
C ASP A 40 15.50 6.91 0.32
N GLU A 41 14.79 6.33 -0.65
CA GLU A 41 13.94 7.12 -1.54
C GLU A 41 12.73 7.73 -0.82
N ILE A 42 12.17 7.05 0.19
CA ILE A 42 11.15 7.64 1.05
C ILE A 42 11.73 8.85 1.81
N ARG A 43 12.95 8.73 2.36
CA ARG A 43 13.65 9.85 3.01
C ARG A 43 13.88 11.02 2.05
N LEU A 44 14.35 10.74 0.82
CA LEU A 44 14.52 11.77 -0.21
C LEU A 44 13.21 12.52 -0.52
N LEU A 45 12.06 11.83 -0.52
CA LEU A 45 10.77 12.50 -0.64
C LEU A 45 10.45 13.35 0.59
N MET A 46 10.60 12.80 1.80
CA MET A 46 10.29 13.50 3.06
C MET A 46 11.09 14.78 3.23
N ASP A 47 12.41 14.71 3.00
CA ASP A 47 13.36 15.81 3.25
C ASP A 47 13.55 16.72 2.02
N GLY A 48 12.98 16.33 0.88
CA GLY A 48 13.14 17.05 -0.38
C GLY A 48 12.63 18.49 -0.31
N LYS A 49 13.47 19.45 -0.74
CA LYS A 49 13.08 20.86 -0.87
C LYS A 49 12.14 21.05 -2.05
N LEU A 50 10.91 21.49 -1.77
CA LEU A 50 9.85 21.64 -2.78
C LEU A 50 9.66 23.10 -3.18
N LYS A 51 9.15 23.32 -4.40
CA LYS A 51 9.04 24.67 -4.98
C LYS A 51 7.88 25.49 -4.38
N ASN A 52 6.79 24.83 -3.99
CA ASN A 52 5.57 25.49 -3.54
C ASN A 52 4.64 24.53 -2.76
N ALA A 53 3.61 25.08 -2.13
CA ALA A 53 2.60 24.33 -1.37
C ALA A 53 1.87 23.25 -2.19
N LYS A 54 1.71 23.42 -3.50
CA LYS A 54 1.11 22.39 -4.36
C LYS A 54 1.99 21.14 -4.45
N GLN A 55 3.31 21.33 -4.58
CA GLN A 55 4.25 20.20 -4.56
C GLN A 55 4.28 19.51 -3.20
N GLU A 56 4.21 20.27 -2.10
CA GLU A 56 4.06 19.70 -0.76
C GLU A 56 2.81 18.85 -0.64
N LEU A 57 1.67 19.33 -1.11
CA LEU A 57 0.44 18.54 -1.14
C LEU A 57 0.64 17.22 -1.88
N TYR A 58 1.22 17.23 -3.09
CA TYR A 58 1.43 15.98 -3.83
C TYR A 58 2.36 15.00 -3.12
N ARG A 59 3.45 15.50 -2.50
CA ARG A 59 4.34 14.71 -1.66
C ARG A 59 3.59 14.10 -0.48
N ASP A 60 2.87 14.93 0.27
CA ASP A 60 2.23 14.55 1.52
C ASP A 60 1.11 13.54 1.26
N LEU A 61 0.31 13.71 0.21
CA LEU A 61 -0.70 12.72 -0.21
C LEU A 61 -0.07 11.37 -0.60
N TYR A 62 1.08 11.40 -1.28
CA TYR A 62 1.79 10.18 -1.67
C TYR A 62 2.40 9.46 -0.47
N LEU A 63 3.05 10.19 0.42
CA LEU A 63 3.59 9.68 1.68
C LEU A 63 2.49 9.13 2.57
N PHE A 64 1.36 9.82 2.69
CA PHE A 64 0.20 9.33 3.43
C PHE A 64 -0.25 7.96 2.92
N CYS A 65 -0.38 7.78 1.60
CA CYS A 65 -0.69 6.48 1.01
C CYS A 65 0.42 5.45 1.26
N ALA A 66 1.70 5.86 1.29
CA ALA A 66 2.83 4.98 1.57
C ALA A 66 2.92 4.54 3.03
N PHE A 67 2.38 5.32 3.98
CA PHE A 67 2.39 4.98 5.42
C PHE A 67 1.07 4.36 5.91
N THR A 68 -0.02 4.50 5.17
CA THR A 68 -1.31 3.87 5.49
C THR A 68 -1.62 2.67 4.62
N GLY A 69 -0.99 2.59 3.44
CA GLY A 69 -1.33 1.61 2.43
C GLY A 69 -2.68 1.87 1.75
N LEU A 70 -3.31 3.04 1.89
CA LEU A 70 -4.55 3.37 1.17
C LEU A 70 -4.35 3.49 -0.34
N SER A 71 -5.42 3.28 -1.12
CA SER A 71 -5.39 3.60 -2.54
C SER A 71 -5.69 5.08 -2.76
N PHE A 72 -5.35 5.64 -3.93
CA PHE A 72 -5.68 7.03 -4.25
C PHE A 72 -7.17 7.32 -4.11
N ALA A 73 -8.04 6.40 -4.57
CA ALA A 73 -9.48 6.58 -4.48
C ALA A 73 -9.97 6.57 -3.03
N ASP A 74 -9.45 5.64 -2.22
CA ASP A 74 -9.78 5.56 -0.78
C ASP A 74 -9.30 6.83 -0.05
N MET A 75 -8.06 7.28 -0.30
CA MET A 75 -7.49 8.50 0.27
C MET A 75 -8.24 9.78 -0.16
N ARG A 76 -8.63 9.87 -1.44
CA ARG A 76 -9.38 11.02 -1.99
C ARG A 76 -10.75 11.22 -1.32
N ASN A 77 -11.37 10.13 -0.88
CA ASN A 77 -12.70 10.12 -0.29
C ASN A 77 -12.67 9.95 1.23
N LEU A 78 -11.49 10.03 1.85
CA LEU A 78 -11.33 9.88 3.29
C LEU A 78 -11.92 11.10 4.01
N THR A 79 -12.83 10.87 4.95
CA THR A 79 -13.49 11.89 5.77
C THR A 79 -13.10 11.74 7.25
N GLU A 80 -13.37 12.78 8.06
CA GLU A 80 -13.13 12.73 9.51
C GLU A 80 -13.92 11.59 10.19
N GLU A 81 -15.11 11.26 9.70
CA GLU A 81 -15.92 10.14 10.21
C GLU A 81 -15.25 8.76 10.06
N ASN A 82 -14.29 8.66 9.14
CA ASN A 82 -13.50 7.44 8.95
C ASN A 82 -12.37 7.31 9.97
N ILE A 83 -12.06 8.37 10.73
CA ILE A 83 -11.03 8.36 11.77
C ILE A 83 -11.70 8.11 13.11
N ARG A 84 -11.30 7.04 13.79
CA ARG A 84 -11.87 6.63 15.08
C ARG A 84 -10.77 6.38 16.09
N THR A 85 -10.95 6.91 17.29
CA THR A 85 -10.14 6.54 18.46
C THR A 85 -10.79 5.34 19.13
N TYR A 86 -10.00 4.30 19.37
CA TYR A 86 -10.46 3.08 20.04
C TYR A 86 -9.95 3.02 21.49
N PHE A 87 -10.12 1.88 22.15
CA PHE A 87 -9.76 1.63 23.55
C PHE A 87 -8.24 1.70 23.84
N ASP A 88 -7.42 1.77 22.81
CA ASP A 88 -5.96 1.76 22.90
C ASP A 88 -5.36 3.18 22.85
N ASP A 89 -6.18 4.24 22.92
CA ASP A 89 -5.80 5.66 22.74
C ASP A 89 -5.14 5.96 21.38
N HIS A 90 -5.25 5.05 20.42
CA HIS A 90 -4.77 5.25 19.07
C HIS A 90 -5.93 5.59 18.13
N GLU A 91 -5.64 6.43 17.14
CA GLU A 91 -6.54 6.70 16.04
C GLU A 91 -6.33 5.65 14.94
N TRP A 92 -7.44 5.24 14.34
CA TRP A 92 -7.51 4.24 13.30
C TRP A 92 -8.35 4.77 12.15
N ILE A 93 -7.92 4.46 10.92
CA ILE A 93 -8.74 4.60 9.73
C ILE A 93 -9.61 3.35 9.62
N ASN A 94 -10.92 3.54 9.63
CA ASN A 94 -11.92 2.51 9.34
C ASN A 94 -12.66 2.89 8.05
N ILE A 95 -12.44 2.12 6.98
CA ILE A 95 -13.11 2.35 5.69
C ILE A 95 -13.61 1.05 5.07
N SER A 96 -14.67 1.13 4.27
CA SER A 96 -14.98 0.12 3.27
C SER A 96 -14.30 0.49 1.96
N ARG A 97 -13.43 -0.39 1.45
CA ARG A 97 -12.60 -0.07 0.27
C ARG A 97 -13.46 0.12 -0.97
N GLN A 98 -13.24 1.23 -1.68
CA GLN A 98 -14.02 1.62 -2.86
C GLN A 98 -14.02 0.55 -3.97
N LYS A 99 -12.88 -0.13 -4.16
CA LYS A 99 -12.72 -1.12 -5.24
C LYS A 99 -13.34 -2.48 -4.91
N THR A 100 -13.33 -2.89 -3.64
CA THR A 100 -13.58 -4.29 -3.26
C THR A 100 -14.70 -4.48 -2.24
N GLY A 101 -15.15 -3.41 -1.58
CA GLY A 101 -16.11 -3.43 -0.47
C GLY A 101 -15.59 -4.07 0.81
N VAL A 102 -14.31 -4.44 0.86
CA VAL A 102 -13.70 -5.09 2.03
C VAL A 102 -13.40 -4.01 3.07
N VAL A 103 -13.78 -4.27 4.32
CA VAL A 103 -13.44 -3.39 5.45
C VAL A 103 -11.93 -3.41 5.67
N SER A 104 -11.34 -2.23 5.82
CA SER A 104 -9.93 -2.02 6.06
C SER A 104 -9.78 -1.18 7.33
N ASN A 105 -9.03 -1.73 8.28
CA ASN A 105 -8.70 -1.10 9.57
C ASN A 105 -7.20 -0.84 9.60
N ILE A 106 -6.81 0.41 9.67
CA ILE A 106 -5.40 0.83 9.62
C ILE A 106 -5.12 1.75 10.80
N ARG A 107 -4.27 1.31 11.72
CA ARG A 107 -3.79 2.19 12.81
C ARG A 107 -2.95 3.32 12.22
N LEU A 108 -3.24 4.55 12.63
CA LEU A 108 -2.50 5.72 12.17
C LEU A 108 -1.13 5.79 12.87
N LEU A 109 -0.08 5.77 12.05
CA LEU A 109 1.29 6.08 12.47
C LEU A 109 1.46 7.60 12.59
N ASP A 110 2.39 8.06 13.43
CA ASP A 110 2.61 9.49 13.69
C ASP A 110 2.87 10.30 12.41
N ILE A 111 3.59 9.74 11.45
CA ILE A 111 3.83 10.41 10.15
C ILE A 111 2.51 10.64 9.40
N ALA A 112 1.61 9.65 9.39
CA ALA A 112 0.31 9.78 8.74
C ALA A 112 -0.59 10.78 9.50
N LYS A 113 -0.55 10.78 10.84
CA LYS A 113 -1.28 11.73 11.69
C LYS A 113 -0.84 13.17 11.42
N ARG A 114 0.47 13.43 11.41
CA ARG A 114 1.02 14.77 11.10
C ARG A 114 0.58 15.29 9.73
N ILE A 115 0.43 14.39 8.75
CA ILE A 115 -0.10 14.76 7.43
C ILE A 115 -1.60 15.07 7.52
N ILE A 116 -2.40 14.26 8.23
CA ILE A 116 -3.82 14.56 8.47
C ILE A 116 -3.96 15.94 9.13
N ASP A 117 -3.27 16.18 10.23
CA ASP A 117 -3.37 17.42 11.01
C ASP A 117 -2.99 18.67 10.21
N LYS A 118 -2.06 18.53 9.25
CA LYS A 118 -1.68 19.63 8.34
C LYS A 118 -2.82 20.05 7.40
N TYR A 119 -3.69 19.14 7.00
CA TYR A 119 -4.75 19.38 6.00
C TYR A 119 -6.17 19.36 6.57
N ARG A 120 -6.33 18.91 7.81
CA ARG A 120 -7.58 18.86 8.56
C ARG A 120 -8.26 20.24 8.59
N GLY A 121 -9.57 20.25 8.30
CA GLY A 121 -10.38 21.47 8.27
C GLY A 121 -10.27 22.34 7.00
N LEU A 122 -9.45 21.95 6.01
CA LEU A 122 -9.31 22.72 4.76
C LEU A 122 -10.40 22.42 3.71
N CYS A 123 -11.18 21.36 3.88
CA CYS A 123 -12.27 21.01 2.97
C CYS A 123 -13.62 21.25 3.63
N GLU A 124 -14.51 21.98 2.94
CA GLU A 124 -15.86 22.29 3.44
C GLU A 124 -16.81 21.09 3.41
N ASP A 125 -16.48 20.05 2.64
CA ASP A 125 -17.32 18.86 2.41
C ASP A 125 -16.99 17.67 3.33
N GLY A 126 -16.24 17.93 4.41
CA GLY A 126 -15.90 16.92 5.42
C GLY A 126 -14.77 15.96 5.03
N ARG A 127 -14.17 16.12 3.84
CA ARG A 127 -12.97 15.36 3.45
C ARG A 127 -11.73 15.87 4.19
N ILE A 128 -10.80 14.95 4.47
CA ILE A 128 -9.54 15.31 5.13
C ILE A 128 -8.62 16.08 4.17
N PHE A 129 -8.56 15.66 2.91
CA PHE A 129 -7.57 16.17 1.96
C PHE A 129 -8.21 16.93 0.80
N PRO A 130 -7.68 18.12 0.44
CA PRO A 130 -8.14 18.87 -0.73
C PRO A 130 -7.51 18.28 -2.02
N VAL A 131 -7.93 17.07 -2.42
CA VAL A 131 -7.26 16.29 -3.47
C VAL A 131 -7.65 16.75 -4.89
N PRO A 132 -6.70 17.30 -5.69
CA PRO A 132 -6.95 17.65 -7.09
C PRO A 132 -7.28 16.44 -7.97
N HIS A 133 -7.62 16.68 -9.24
CA HIS A 133 -7.86 15.60 -10.20
C HIS A 133 -6.69 14.60 -10.29
N TYR A 134 -6.99 13.31 -10.50
CA TYR A 134 -6.01 12.22 -10.47
C TYR A 134 -4.77 12.51 -11.33
N MET A 135 -4.96 12.96 -12.58
CA MET A 135 -3.85 13.23 -13.49
C MET A 135 -2.97 14.40 -13.02
N THR A 136 -3.57 15.43 -12.41
CA THR A 136 -2.84 16.55 -11.81
C THR A 136 -1.95 16.06 -10.67
N CYS A 137 -2.51 15.23 -9.78
CA CYS A 137 -1.78 14.62 -8.68
C CYS A 137 -0.65 13.69 -9.19
N LEU A 138 -0.92 12.89 -10.23
CA LEU A 138 0.06 11.97 -10.82
C LEU A 138 1.24 12.71 -11.48
N HIS A 139 0.97 13.75 -12.27
CA HIS A 139 2.02 14.58 -12.86
C HIS A 139 2.79 15.36 -11.79
N GLY A 140 2.07 15.87 -10.79
CA GLY A 140 2.62 16.56 -9.63
C GLY A 140 3.63 15.72 -8.86
N ILE A 141 3.25 14.51 -8.45
CA ILE A 141 4.15 13.63 -7.70
C ILE A 141 5.35 13.17 -8.54
N ARG A 142 5.19 12.97 -9.85
CA ARG A 142 6.33 12.66 -10.75
C ARG A 142 7.33 13.81 -10.82
N ALA A 143 6.84 15.04 -10.89
CA ALA A 143 7.71 16.22 -10.87
C ALA A 143 8.44 16.38 -9.52
N VAL A 144 7.75 16.09 -8.41
CA VAL A 144 8.34 16.06 -7.07
C VAL A 144 9.42 14.98 -6.97
N ALA A 145 9.11 13.74 -7.36
CA ALA A 145 10.05 12.63 -7.31
C ALA A 145 11.32 12.91 -8.13
N LYS A 146 11.16 13.46 -9.36
CA LYS A 146 12.29 13.87 -10.19
C LYS A 146 13.15 14.94 -9.50
N ARG A 147 12.53 15.90 -8.80
CA ARG A 147 13.24 16.94 -8.03
C ARG A 147 14.01 16.36 -6.85
N CYS A 148 13.48 15.33 -6.20
CA CYS A 148 14.14 14.60 -5.12
C CYS A 148 15.20 13.61 -5.61
N GLY A 149 15.49 13.53 -6.91
CA GLY A 149 16.49 12.60 -7.46
C GLY A 149 16.00 11.17 -7.66
N ILE A 150 14.68 10.93 -7.60
CA ILE A 150 14.09 9.60 -7.78
C ILE A 150 13.82 9.36 -9.26
N THR A 151 14.49 8.37 -9.83
CA THR A 151 14.44 8.03 -11.26
C THR A 151 13.33 7.03 -11.60
N LYS A 152 12.71 6.39 -10.59
CA LYS A 152 11.64 5.41 -10.78
C LYS A 152 10.39 6.04 -11.38
N HIS A 153 9.70 5.27 -12.22
CA HIS A 153 8.40 5.66 -12.74
C HIS A 153 7.32 5.58 -11.63
N ILE A 154 6.94 6.75 -11.10
CA ILE A 154 5.96 6.86 -10.01
C ILE A 154 4.53 6.68 -10.52
N THR A 155 3.76 5.89 -9.77
CA THR A 155 2.29 5.77 -9.89
C THR A 155 1.65 5.76 -8.51
N TRP A 156 0.36 6.08 -8.42
CA TRP A 156 -0.37 6.00 -7.16
C TRP A 156 -0.57 4.58 -6.61
N HIS A 157 -0.47 3.55 -7.44
CA HIS A 157 -0.48 2.18 -6.93
C HIS A 157 0.86 1.81 -6.28
N GLN A 158 1.93 2.47 -6.70
CA GLN A 158 3.28 2.27 -6.19
C GLN A 158 3.43 2.67 -4.72
N SER A 159 2.71 3.69 -4.25
CA SER A 159 2.71 4.07 -2.83
C SER A 159 2.15 2.92 -1.96
N ARG A 160 1.10 2.23 -2.42
CA ARG A 160 0.57 1.04 -1.74
C ARG A 160 1.59 -0.11 -1.70
N HIS A 161 2.35 -0.32 -2.78
CA HIS A 161 3.43 -1.33 -2.80
C HIS A 161 4.56 -0.96 -1.84
N THR A 162 4.88 0.33 -1.79
CA THR A 162 5.86 0.90 -0.84
C THR A 162 5.39 0.67 0.60
N ALA A 163 4.11 0.88 0.89
CA ALA A 163 3.52 0.60 2.21
C ALA A 163 3.68 -0.88 2.58
N ALA A 164 3.20 -1.78 1.71
CA ALA A 164 3.26 -3.22 1.95
C ALA A 164 4.69 -3.70 2.18
N THR A 165 5.61 -3.32 1.29
CA THR A 165 6.96 -3.90 1.24
C THR A 165 7.92 -3.19 2.20
N THR A 166 8.07 -1.87 2.06
CA THR A 166 9.11 -1.09 2.73
C THR A 166 8.69 -0.65 4.12
N VAL A 167 7.42 -0.26 4.30
CA VAL A 167 6.93 0.25 5.59
C VAL A 167 6.47 -0.86 6.51
N PHE A 168 5.76 -1.88 6.02
CA PHE A 168 5.19 -2.92 6.88
C PHE A 168 6.05 -4.20 6.92
N LEU A 169 6.17 -4.93 5.81
CA LEU A 169 6.86 -6.24 5.81
C LEU A 169 8.33 -6.14 6.21
N SER A 170 9.07 -5.18 5.63
CA SER A 170 10.48 -4.92 5.97
C SER A 170 10.71 -4.46 7.40
N ASN A 171 9.66 -4.11 8.15
CA ASN A 171 9.75 -3.73 9.57
C ASN A 171 9.02 -4.72 10.49
N GLY A 172 8.82 -5.97 10.06
CA GLY A 172 8.37 -7.04 10.97
C GLY A 172 6.86 -7.24 11.06
N VAL A 173 6.05 -6.49 10.32
CA VAL A 173 4.60 -6.70 10.33
C VAL A 173 4.28 -8.02 9.62
N PRO A 174 3.55 -8.95 10.26
CA PRO A 174 3.17 -10.23 9.65
C PRO A 174 2.36 -10.03 8.36
N ILE A 175 2.56 -10.94 7.39
CA ILE A 175 1.93 -10.83 6.06
C ILE A 175 0.39 -10.88 6.15
N GLU A 176 -0.16 -11.61 7.11
CA GLU A 176 -1.59 -11.71 7.39
C GLU A 176 -2.14 -10.35 7.83
N THR A 177 -1.43 -9.69 8.75
CA THR A 177 -1.76 -8.34 9.22
C THR A 177 -1.71 -7.35 8.07
N VAL A 178 -0.64 -7.36 7.27
CA VAL A 178 -0.54 -6.51 6.07
C VAL A 178 -1.66 -6.80 5.07
N SER A 179 -1.98 -8.07 4.84
CA SER A 179 -3.07 -8.47 3.93
C SER A 179 -4.43 -7.94 4.38
N SER A 180 -4.70 -8.03 5.69
CA SER A 180 -5.92 -7.52 6.31
C SER A 180 -6.01 -5.99 6.24
N MET A 181 -4.94 -5.28 6.63
CA MET A 181 -4.86 -3.81 6.53
C MET A 181 -5.06 -3.35 5.09
N LEU A 182 -4.49 -4.06 4.12
CA LEU A 182 -4.65 -3.75 2.70
C LEU A 182 -6.00 -4.22 2.11
N GLY A 183 -6.90 -4.81 2.88
CA GLY A 183 -8.20 -5.28 2.41
C GLY A 183 -8.10 -6.24 1.22
N HIS A 184 -7.08 -7.10 1.21
CA HIS A 184 -6.93 -8.14 0.18
C HIS A 184 -7.80 -9.35 0.54
N LYS A 185 -8.66 -9.78 -0.41
CA LYS A 185 -9.50 -10.99 -0.25
C LYS A 185 -8.70 -12.30 -0.22
N SER A 186 -7.44 -12.25 -0.64
CA SER A 186 -6.56 -13.42 -0.69
C SER A 186 -5.13 -13.02 -0.37
N ILE A 187 -4.51 -13.74 0.56
CA ILE A 187 -3.12 -13.58 0.98
C ILE A 187 -2.16 -13.73 -0.22
N LYS A 188 -2.52 -14.49 -1.25
CA LYS A 188 -1.75 -14.61 -2.51
C LYS A 188 -1.46 -13.24 -3.15
N THR A 189 -2.33 -12.26 -2.95
CA THR A 189 -2.14 -10.88 -3.45
C THR A 189 -1.09 -10.13 -2.65
N THR A 190 -0.86 -10.52 -1.39
CA THR A 190 0.14 -9.93 -0.49
C THR A 190 1.49 -10.64 -0.62
N GLN A 191 1.49 -11.93 -0.99
CA GLN A 191 2.70 -12.72 -1.26
C GLN A 191 3.61 -12.10 -2.33
N ILE A 192 3.05 -11.35 -3.27
CA ILE A 192 3.85 -10.63 -4.28
C ILE A 192 4.79 -9.57 -3.69
N TYR A 193 4.56 -9.15 -2.44
CA TYR A 193 5.42 -8.20 -1.70
C TYR A 193 6.40 -8.89 -0.76
N ALA A 194 6.12 -10.15 -0.42
CA ALA A 194 6.94 -10.91 0.52
C ALA A 194 8.13 -11.51 -0.22
N LYS A 195 9.21 -10.74 -0.32
CA LYS A 195 10.52 -11.30 -0.65
C LYS A 195 11.21 -11.64 0.67
N ILE A 196 11.34 -12.94 0.96
CA ILE A 196 12.16 -13.40 2.08
C ILE A 196 13.62 -13.15 1.67
N THR A 197 14.23 -12.10 2.22
CA THR A 197 15.67 -11.86 2.08
C THR A 197 16.41 -12.48 3.27
N LYS A 198 17.70 -12.79 3.10
CA LYS A 198 18.53 -13.33 4.20
C LYS A 198 18.60 -12.35 5.36
N GLU A 199 18.64 -11.05 5.07
CA GLU A 199 18.64 -9.97 6.06
C GLU A 199 17.34 -9.97 6.86
N LYS A 200 16.20 -10.18 6.19
CA LYS A 200 14.90 -10.26 6.86
C LYS A 200 14.80 -11.48 7.77
N LEU A 201 15.24 -12.64 7.29
CA LEU A 201 15.32 -13.86 8.11
C LEU A 201 16.19 -13.63 9.36
N ASN A 202 17.37 -13.02 9.20
CA ASN A 202 18.25 -12.76 10.33
C ASN A 202 17.59 -11.82 11.35
N GLN A 203 16.96 -10.73 10.89
CA GLN A 203 16.23 -9.80 11.78
C GLN A 203 15.08 -10.48 12.54
N ASP A 204 14.32 -11.35 11.86
CA ASP A 204 13.22 -12.07 12.49
C ASP A 204 13.75 -13.06 13.55
N MET A 205 14.87 -13.72 13.28
CA MET A 205 15.54 -14.61 14.25
C MET A 205 16.15 -13.82 15.42
N GLU A 206 16.76 -12.66 15.20
CA GLU A 206 17.27 -11.78 16.26
C GLU A 206 16.13 -11.29 17.15
N SER A 207 15.01 -10.86 16.56
CA SER A 207 13.82 -10.45 17.32
C SER A 207 13.22 -11.59 18.13
N LEU A 208 13.17 -12.80 17.57
CA LEU A 208 12.73 -14.00 18.29
C LEU A 208 13.68 -14.33 19.44
N ALA A 209 14.99 -14.33 19.20
CA ALA A 209 15.99 -14.60 20.23
C ALA A 209 15.87 -13.60 21.40
N ALA A 210 15.73 -12.31 21.10
CA ALA A 210 15.53 -11.28 22.12
C ALA A 210 14.27 -11.54 22.96
N ARG A 211 13.15 -11.93 22.33
CA ARG A 211 11.90 -12.27 23.05
C ARG A 211 12.06 -13.53 23.89
N LEU A 212 12.68 -14.59 23.37
CA LEU A 212 12.88 -15.84 24.11
C LEU A 212 13.78 -15.63 25.33
N ASN A 213 14.82 -14.80 25.22
CA ASN A 213 15.71 -14.47 26.33
C ASN A 213 15.02 -13.72 27.47
N THR A 214 13.89 -13.06 27.20
CA THR A 214 13.08 -12.39 28.24
C THR A 214 12.07 -13.31 28.93
N ILE A 215 11.90 -14.54 28.46
CA ILE A 215 10.94 -15.50 29.03
C ILE A 215 11.70 -16.41 30.00
N GLU A 216 11.35 -16.35 31.29
CA GLU A 216 12.02 -17.08 32.38
C GLU A 216 12.09 -18.60 32.17
N GLU A 217 11.08 -19.19 31.53
CA GLU A 217 11.04 -20.63 31.21
C GLU A 217 12.15 -21.05 30.22
N PHE A 218 12.70 -20.12 29.44
CA PHE A 218 13.74 -20.38 28.43
C PHE A 218 15.09 -19.75 28.79
N SER A 219 15.14 -18.72 29.64
CA SER A 219 16.37 -18.01 30.00
C SER A 219 17.21 -18.73 31.08
N GLY A 220 16.63 -19.69 31.80
CA GLY A 220 17.27 -20.47 32.87
C GLY A 220 17.51 -21.94 32.58
N CYS A 221 17.25 -22.42 31.36
CA CYS A 221 17.54 -23.80 30.98
C CYS A 221 19.06 -24.00 30.82
N ASN A 222 19.70 -24.66 31.78
CA ASN A 222 21.05 -25.22 31.64
C ASN A 222 20.98 -26.43 30.69
N ILE A 223 21.04 -26.18 29.39
CA ILE A 223 21.34 -27.18 28.35
C ILE A 223 22.65 -26.78 27.69
#